data_AF-A0A453S355-F1
#
_entry.id   AF-A0A453S355-F1
#
_cell.length_a   1.000
_cell.length_b   1.000
_cell.length_c   1.000
_cell.angle_alpha   90.00
_cell.angle_beta   90.00
_cell.angle_gamma   90.00
#
_symmetry.space_group_name_H-M   'P 1'
#
loop_
_entity.id
_entity.type
_entity.pdbx_description
1 polymer ?
#
loop_
_entity_poly.entity_id
_entity_poly.type
_entity_poly.pdbx_seq_one_letter_code
_entity_poly.pdbx_strand_id
1 'polypeptide(L)'
;MASSVLEATRAAHEDLERLDRLVVRELQRDPANARDRLFQSHRVHHMLDLVISTSDKLVEIYEDKDGARKDEISTHLTAPVQSDIFPKYYERLKEIRDYHRRNHSARFISETDDYEELLKEEPAIEFTGEEAFGRYLDLHELYNEFINSKFGSLMEYSAYVGTFAQTEKISHSLKATRQYKEYLEHILEYLTSFMYRTEPLQDIDKIFTKLQSEFEEQWANGEVPGWENKGTGKKSESQESAVDLDYYNTVEELVELGPEKLKEALTARALKGGGTVQQRAKRLFLLKF
;
A
#
# COMPACT_ATOMS: atom_id res chain seq x y z
N MET A 1 11.15 3.36 -37.15
CA MET A 1 10.04 2.38 -37.10
C MET A 1 9.61 2.11 -35.66
N ALA A 2 10.50 2.07 -34.67
CA ALA A 2 10.15 2.12 -33.24
C ALA A 2 9.59 3.49 -32.75
N SER A 3 8.97 4.30 -33.62
CA SER A 3 8.74 5.73 -33.33
C SER A 3 7.48 6.33 -33.95
N SER A 4 6.57 5.51 -34.47
CA SER A 4 5.27 5.99 -34.95
C SER A 4 4.27 5.83 -33.81
N VAL A 5 3.45 6.85 -33.58
CA VAL A 5 2.41 6.81 -32.54
C VAL A 5 1.37 5.76 -32.91
N LEU A 6 1.03 5.64 -34.20
CA LEU A 6 0.12 4.60 -34.69
C LEU A 6 0.67 3.18 -34.53
N GLU A 7 1.96 2.95 -34.82
CA GLU A 7 2.56 1.62 -34.59
C GLU A 7 2.67 1.30 -33.09
N ALA A 8 3.00 2.29 -32.25
CA ALA A 8 3.00 2.13 -30.80
C ALA A 8 1.59 1.80 -30.27
N THR A 9 0.56 2.46 -30.82
CA THR A 9 -0.85 2.17 -30.50
C THR A 9 -1.21 0.73 -30.90
N ARG A 10 -0.84 0.31 -32.11
CA ARG A 10 -1.11 -1.05 -32.61
C ARG A 10 -0.41 -2.11 -31.75
N ALA A 11 0.86 -1.90 -31.44
CA ALA A 11 1.65 -2.79 -30.60
C ALA A 11 1.06 -2.90 -29.18
N ALA A 12 0.68 -1.79 -28.56
CA ALA A 12 0.07 -1.82 -27.23
C ALA A 12 -1.29 -2.54 -27.21
N HIS A 13 -2.14 -2.38 -28.24
CA HIS A 13 -3.38 -3.18 -28.36
C HIS A 13 -3.10 -4.67 -28.56
N GLU A 14 -2.09 -5.00 -29.37
CA GLU A 14 -1.65 -6.38 -29.56
C GLU A 14 -1.13 -7.00 -28.24
N ASP A 15 -0.36 -6.24 -27.45
CA ASP A 15 0.14 -6.67 -26.15
C ASP A 15 -1.00 -6.90 -25.15
N LEU A 16 -2.03 -6.03 -25.12
CA LEU A 16 -3.23 -6.26 -24.30
C LEU A 16 -3.95 -7.57 -24.64
N GLU A 17 -4.25 -7.79 -25.92
CA GLU A 17 -4.92 -9.02 -26.38
C GLU A 17 -4.09 -10.27 -26.06
N ARG A 18 -2.76 -10.18 -26.13
CA ARG A 18 -1.85 -11.26 -25.76
C ARG A 18 -1.88 -11.53 -24.25
N LEU A 19 -1.77 -10.50 -23.43
CA LEU A 19 -1.85 -10.63 -21.97
C LEU A 19 -3.19 -11.23 -21.53
N ASP A 20 -4.30 -10.81 -22.14
CA ASP A 20 -5.63 -11.37 -21.85
C ASP A 20 -5.69 -12.87 -22.17
N ARG A 21 -5.18 -13.28 -23.34
CA ARG A 21 -5.11 -14.70 -23.70
C ARG A 21 -4.24 -15.51 -22.75
N LEU A 22 -3.14 -14.95 -22.27
CA LEU A 22 -2.27 -15.61 -21.29
C LEU A 22 -2.96 -15.74 -19.93
N VAL A 23 -3.61 -14.68 -19.45
CA VAL A 23 -4.40 -14.70 -18.21
C VAL A 23 -5.46 -15.79 -18.29
N VAL A 24 -6.21 -15.85 -19.40
CA VAL A 24 -7.22 -16.90 -19.60
C VAL A 24 -6.59 -18.29 -19.62
N ARG A 25 -5.48 -18.48 -20.35
CA ARG A 25 -4.77 -19.76 -20.43
C ARG A 25 -4.25 -20.21 -19.07
N GLU A 26 -3.69 -19.28 -18.30
CA GLU A 26 -3.15 -19.54 -16.98
C GLU A 26 -4.26 -19.90 -16.00
N LEU A 27 -5.39 -19.19 -16.01
CA LEU A 27 -6.55 -19.49 -15.17
C LEU A 27 -7.25 -20.80 -15.54
N GLN A 28 -7.14 -21.26 -16.80
CA GLN A 28 -7.65 -22.56 -17.23
C GLN A 28 -6.82 -23.74 -16.70
N ARG A 29 -5.59 -23.50 -16.23
CA ARG A 29 -4.76 -24.54 -15.65
C ARG A 29 -5.22 -24.85 -14.22
N ASP A 30 -5.57 -26.10 -13.97
CA ASP A 30 -5.92 -26.54 -12.61
C ASP A 30 -4.63 -26.70 -11.76
N PRO A 31 -4.47 -25.95 -10.66
CA PRO A 31 -3.32 -26.08 -9.78
C PRO A 31 -3.42 -27.38 -8.95
N ALA A 32 -2.32 -28.13 -8.87
CA ALA A 32 -2.29 -29.42 -8.17
C ALA A 32 -2.33 -29.26 -6.64
N ASN A 33 -1.74 -28.19 -6.12
CA ASN A 33 -1.65 -27.92 -4.68
C ASN A 33 -1.90 -26.42 -4.38
N ALA A 34 -2.07 -26.07 -3.11
CA ALA A 34 -2.35 -24.69 -2.68
C ALA A 34 -1.21 -23.72 -3.02
N ARG A 35 0.04 -24.19 -2.98
CA ARG A 35 1.22 -23.40 -3.37
C ARG A 35 1.16 -23.07 -4.87
N ASP A 36 0.90 -24.04 -5.74
CA ASP A 36 0.81 -23.82 -7.18
C ASP A 36 -0.32 -22.83 -7.51
N ARG A 37 -1.45 -22.91 -6.79
CA ARG A 37 -2.55 -21.93 -6.91
C ARG A 37 -2.12 -20.51 -6.52
N LEU A 38 -1.34 -20.39 -5.45
CA LEU A 38 -0.81 -19.10 -5.02
C LEU A 38 0.13 -18.50 -6.07
N PHE A 39 1.10 -19.29 -6.56
CA PHE A 39 2.02 -18.84 -7.61
C PHE A 39 1.28 -18.50 -8.92
N GLN A 40 0.26 -19.28 -9.29
CA GLN A 40 -0.63 -18.97 -10.40
C GLN A 40 -1.32 -17.62 -10.20
N SER A 41 -1.85 -17.37 -8.99
CA SER A 41 -2.53 -16.11 -8.66
C SER A 41 -1.58 -14.92 -8.77
N HIS A 42 -0.34 -15.05 -8.31
CA HIS A 42 0.70 -14.01 -8.46
C HIS A 42 1.11 -13.77 -9.91
N ARG A 43 1.27 -14.83 -10.73
CA ARG A 43 1.52 -14.68 -12.18
C ARG A 43 0.39 -13.93 -12.86
N VAL A 44 -0.86 -14.29 -12.55
CA VAL A 44 -2.04 -13.61 -13.11
C VAL A 44 -2.09 -12.16 -12.66
N HIS A 45 -1.84 -11.87 -11.37
CA HIS A 45 -1.79 -10.51 -10.86
C HIS A 45 -0.75 -9.65 -11.60
N HIS A 46 0.47 -10.14 -11.76
CA HIS A 46 1.51 -9.44 -12.54
C HIS A 46 1.08 -9.18 -13.99
N MET A 47 0.44 -10.16 -14.64
CA MET A 47 -0.10 -9.94 -15.99
C MET A 47 -1.20 -8.87 -16.01
N LEU A 48 -2.05 -8.81 -14.98
CA LEU A 48 -3.06 -7.75 -14.86
C LEU A 48 -2.42 -6.37 -14.65
N ASP A 49 -1.33 -6.26 -13.90
CA ASP A 49 -0.57 -5.00 -13.77
C ASP A 49 0.02 -4.55 -15.11
N LEU A 50 0.51 -5.50 -15.92
CA LEU A 50 0.95 -5.20 -17.28
C LEU A 50 -0.22 -4.75 -18.17
N VAL A 51 -1.41 -5.36 -18.02
CA VAL A 51 -2.63 -4.94 -18.73
C VAL A 51 -3.01 -3.51 -18.33
N ILE A 52 -3.03 -3.19 -17.04
CA ILE A 52 -3.36 -1.86 -16.53
C ILE A 52 -2.36 -0.82 -17.06
N SER A 53 -1.06 -1.06 -16.87
CA SER A 53 -0.02 -0.12 -17.31
C SER A 53 0.04 0.06 -18.83
N THR A 54 -0.30 -0.96 -19.61
CA THR A 54 -0.40 -0.85 -21.08
C THR A 54 -1.68 -0.12 -21.50
N SER A 55 -2.77 -0.32 -20.78
CA SER A 55 -4.03 0.41 -20.98
C SER A 55 -3.86 1.90 -20.69
N ASP A 56 -3.16 2.25 -19.61
CA ASP A 56 -2.87 3.66 -19.26
C ASP A 56 -2.06 4.36 -20.36
N LYS A 57 -1.02 3.70 -20.88
CA LYS A 57 -0.25 4.20 -22.03
C LYS A 57 -1.14 4.41 -23.26
N LEU A 58 -2.06 3.48 -23.54
CA LEU A 58 -3.02 3.64 -24.63
C LEU A 58 -3.92 4.85 -24.39
N VAL A 59 -4.48 5.00 -23.20
CA VAL A 59 -5.30 6.16 -22.83
C VAL A 59 -4.54 7.45 -23.07
N GLU A 60 -3.28 7.56 -22.63
CA GLU A 60 -2.43 8.74 -22.90
C GLU A 60 -2.27 9.02 -24.39
N ILE A 61 -2.04 7.99 -25.22
CA ILE A 61 -1.93 8.13 -26.67
C ILE A 61 -3.28 8.56 -27.30
N TYR A 62 -4.41 8.09 -26.76
CA TYR A 62 -5.73 8.48 -27.24
C TYR A 62 -6.14 9.89 -26.81
N GLU A 63 -5.72 10.34 -25.61
CA GLU A 63 -5.90 11.71 -25.13
C GLU A 63 -5.18 12.73 -26.02
N ASP A 64 -4.05 12.34 -26.63
CA ASP A 64 -3.34 13.10 -27.67
C ASP A 64 -3.04 14.55 -27.24
N LYS A 65 -2.55 14.73 -26.01
CA LYS A 65 -2.30 16.06 -25.40
C LYS A 65 -1.32 16.92 -26.20
N ASP A 66 -0.36 16.30 -26.88
CA ASP A 66 0.63 16.95 -27.73
C ASP A 66 0.20 17.04 -29.20
N GLY A 67 -0.92 16.43 -29.58
CA GLY A 67 -1.43 16.36 -30.95
C GLY A 67 -0.62 15.46 -31.88
N ALA A 68 0.37 14.71 -31.37
CA ALA A 68 1.27 13.92 -32.19
C ALA A 68 0.55 12.85 -33.00
N ARG A 69 -0.51 12.24 -32.44
CA ARG A 69 -1.31 11.23 -33.12
C ARG A 69 -2.12 11.86 -34.24
N LYS A 70 -2.79 12.99 -33.99
CA LYS A 70 -3.53 13.73 -35.01
C LYS A 70 -2.62 14.21 -36.13
N ASP A 71 -1.44 14.71 -35.79
CA ASP A 71 -0.45 15.18 -36.76
C ASP A 71 0.06 14.03 -37.63
N GLU A 72 0.33 12.86 -37.05
CA GLU A 72 0.72 11.67 -37.81
C GLU A 72 -0.39 11.23 -38.78
N ILE A 73 -1.64 11.19 -38.32
CA ILE A 73 -2.82 10.86 -39.16
C ILE A 73 -2.99 11.89 -40.29
N SER A 74 -2.83 13.18 -39.99
CA SER A 74 -2.92 14.25 -40.98
C SER A 74 -1.83 14.14 -42.04
N THR A 75 -0.62 13.84 -41.60
CA THR A 75 0.58 13.81 -42.44
C THR A 75 0.59 12.61 -43.38
N HIS A 76 0.15 11.45 -42.90
CA HIS A 76 0.31 10.17 -43.60
C HIS A 76 -0.98 9.56 -44.14
N LEU A 77 -2.14 9.84 -43.55
CA LEU A 77 -3.40 9.18 -43.91
C LEU A 77 -4.43 10.13 -44.54
N THR A 78 -4.39 11.43 -44.23
CA THR A 78 -5.43 12.39 -44.65
C THR A 78 -4.85 13.62 -45.36
N ALA A 79 -3.83 13.42 -46.20
CA ALA A 79 -3.25 14.52 -46.97
C ALA A 79 -4.33 15.21 -47.86
N PRO A 80 -4.42 16.54 -47.86
CA PRO A 80 -5.50 17.27 -48.52
C PRO A 80 -5.46 17.23 -50.05
N VAL A 81 -4.35 16.81 -50.65
CA VAL A 81 -4.17 16.72 -52.11
C VAL A 81 -3.64 15.34 -52.49
N GLN A 82 -4.34 14.64 -53.40
CA GLN A 82 -3.98 13.29 -53.84
C GLN A 82 -2.57 13.17 -54.45
N SER A 83 -2.00 14.27 -54.98
CA SER A 83 -0.67 14.27 -55.61
C SER A 83 0.47 13.97 -54.63
N ASP A 84 0.30 14.29 -53.35
CA ASP A 84 1.37 14.20 -52.35
C ASP A 84 1.30 12.92 -51.51
N ILE A 85 0.26 12.09 -51.73
CA ILE A 85 0.04 10.84 -51.00
C ILE A 85 1.03 9.76 -51.45
N PHE A 86 1.21 9.60 -52.76
CA PHE A 86 2.04 8.54 -53.31
C PHE A 86 3.53 8.69 -52.95
N PRO A 87 4.16 9.88 -53.05
CA PRO A 87 5.56 10.05 -52.63
C PRO A 87 5.80 9.69 -51.16
N LYS A 88 4.95 10.18 -50.24
CA LYS A 88 5.01 9.87 -48.81
C LYS A 88 4.83 8.37 -48.52
N TYR A 89 3.93 7.72 -49.25
CA TYR A 89 3.74 6.27 -49.15
C TYR A 89 5.02 5.50 -49.54
N TYR A 90 5.68 5.88 -50.64
CA TYR A 90 6.91 5.22 -51.08
C TYR A 90 8.10 5.50 -50.16
N GLU A 91 8.20 6.69 -49.57
CA GLU A 91 9.17 6.99 -48.52
C GLU A 91 8.97 6.06 -47.32
N ARG A 92 7.73 5.90 -46.85
CA ARG A 92 7.41 4.99 -45.75
C ARG A 92 7.70 3.52 -46.09
N LEU A 93 7.37 3.08 -47.30
CA LEU A 93 7.70 1.74 -47.78
C LEU A 93 9.21 1.49 -47.78
N LYS A 94 10.00 2.50 -48.19
CA LYS A 94 11.46 2.45 -48.17
C LYS A 94 11.98 2.33 -46.73
N GLU A 95 11.46 3.14 -45.80
CA GLU A 95 11.79 3.06 -44.38
C GLU A 95 11.50 1.68 -43.77
N ILE A 96 10.32 1.11 -44.07
CA ILE A 96 9.92 -0.22 -43.62
C ILE A 96 10.92 -1.27 -44.13
N ARG A 97 11.24 -1.24 -45.44
CA ARG A 97 12.20 -2.16 -46.04
C ARG A 97 13.60 -2.02 -45.44
N ASP A 98 14.06 -0.79 -45.21
CA ASP A 98 15.38 -0.53 -44.64
C ASP A 98 15.46 -0.91 -43.16
N TYR A 99 14.36 -0.82 -42.41
CA TYR A 99 14.27 -1.35 -41.06
C TYR A 99 14.36 -2.88 -41.04
N HIS A 100 13.56 -3.59 -41.85
CA HIS A 100 13.60 -5.05 -41.90
C HIS A 100 14.91 -5.62 -42.47
N ARG A 101 15.64 -4.85 -43.30
CA ARG A 101 17.01 -5.22 -43.70
C ARG A 101 17.99 -5.13 -42.53
N ARG A 102 17.88 -4.10 -41.70
CA ARG A 102 18.76 -3.88 -40.53
C ARG A 102 18.43 -4.82 -39.39
N ASN A 103 17.14 -5.10 -39.18
CA ASN A 103 16.63 -5.96 -38.12
C ASN A 103 16.19 -7.29 -38.71
N HIS A 104 17.16 -8.05 -39.22
CA HIS A 104 16.90 -9.34 -39.86
C HIS A 104 16.34 -10.41 -38.89
N SER A 105 16.58 -10.20 -37.58
CA SER A 105 16.03 -10.98 -36.46
C SER A 105 14.66 -10.52 -35.98
N ALA A 106 14.15 -9.35 -36.41
CA ALA A 106 12.77 -8.94 -36.12
C ALA A 106 11.73 -9.72 -36.95
N ARG A 107 12.12 -10.87 -37.50
CA ARG A 107 11.26 -11.75 -38.30
C ARG A 107 10.67 -12.80 -37.37
N PHE A 108 9.36 -12.67 -37.18
CA PHE A 108 8.48 -13.64 -36.56
C PHE A 108 8.76 -13.84 -35.07
N ILE A 109 8.31 -12.89 -34.27
CA ILE A 109 7.93 -13.20 -32.89
C ILE A 109 6.77 -14.19 -33.04
N SER A 110 7.02 -15.47 -32.76
CA SER A 110 5.95 -16.45 -32.68
C SER A 110 4.94 -15.92 -31.65
N GLU A 111 3.65 -15.89 -31.99
CA GLU A 111 2.58 -15.36 -31.11
C GLU A 111 2.58 -15.99 -29.71
N THR A 112 3.26 -17.13 -29.53
CA THR A 112 3.36 -17.91 -28.31
C THR A 112 4.65 -17.73 -27.51
N ASP A 113 5.80 -17.47 -28.13
CA ASP A 113 7.08 -17.85 -27.52
C ASP A 113 7.60 -16.83 -26.48
N ASP A 114 7.55 -15.53 -26.77
CA ASP A 114 8.05 -14.47 -25.86
C ASP A 114 7.20 -14.35 -24.59
N TYR A 115 5.91 -14.60 -24.73
CA TYR A 115 4.94 -14.44 -23.64
C TYR A 115 4.78 -15.72 -22.80
N GLU A 116 5.13 -16.89 -23.34
CA GLU A 116 5.32 -18.10 -22.54
C GLU A 116 6.58 -18.02 -21.65
N GLU A 117 7.56 -17.19 -22.01
CA GLU A 117 8.71 -16.92 -21.15
C GLU A 117 8.31 -16.17 -19.87
N LEU A 118 7.36 -15.23 -19.95
CA LEU A 118 6.75 -14.56 -18.79
C LEU A 118 6.07 -15.55 -17.83
N LEU A 119 5.58 -16.69 -18.32
CA LEU A 119 4.99 -17.74 -17.48
C LEU A 119 6.07 -18.63 -16.80
N LYS A 120 7.30 -18.64 -17.31
CA LYS A 120 8.42 -19.39 -16.74
C LYS A 120 9.09 -18.67 -15.58
N GLU A 121 9.02 -17.34 -15.57
CA GLU A 121 9.51 -16.55 -14.44
C GLU A 121 8.58 -16.75 -13.23
N GLU A 122 9.06 -17.49 -12.23
CA GLU A 122 8.32 -17.65 -10.98
C GLU A 122 8.38 -16.33 -10.19
N PRO A 123 7.24 -15.76 -9.79
CA PRO A 123 7.21 -14.58 -8.96
C PRO A 123 7.95 -14.84 -7.65
N ALA A 124 8.82 -13.91 -7.25
CA ALA A 124 9.49 -13.95 -5.97
C ALA A 124 8.49 -13.55 -4.88
N ILE A 125 7.90 -14.55 -4.22
CA ILE A 125 6.95 -14.31 -3.14
C ILE A 125 7.69 -14.44 -1.81
N GLU A 126 7.83 -13.32 -1.10
CA GLU A 126 8.51 -13.27 0.19
C GLU A 126 7.59 -13.84 1.27
N PHE A 127 7.73 -15.12 1.61
CA PHE A 127 7.12 -15.72 2.80
C PHE A 127 8.21 -16.20 3.75
N THR A 128 7.99 -16.04 5.05
CA THR A 128 8.84 -16.70 6.04
C THR A 128 8.57 -18.21 6.04
N GLY A 129 9.52 -18.99 6.55
CA GLY A 129 9.34 -20.44 6.66
C GLY A 129 8.15 -20.83 7.55
N GLU A 130 7.87 -20.03 8.58
CA GLU A 130 6.77 -20.24 9.53
C GLU A 130 5.39 -19.93 8.92
N GLU A 131 5.32 -18.97 8.00
CA GLU A 131 4.07 -18.63 7.29
C GLU A 131 3.63 -19.73 6.32
N ALA A 132 4.56 -20.60 5.90
CA ALA A 132 4.32 -21.75 5.04
C ALA A 132 3.48 -21.41 3.78
N PHE A 133 3.90 -20.36 3.05
CA PHE A 133 3.23 -19.85 1.84
C PHE A 133 1.77 -19.44 2.09
N GLY A 134 1.52 -18.71 3.18
CA GLY A 134 0.20 -18.17 3.49
C GLY A 134 -0.72 -19.12 4.26
N ARG A 135 -0.21 -20.28 4.68
CA ARG A 135 -0.99 -21.24 5.47
C ARG A 135 -1.15 -20.81 6.92
N TYR A 136 -0.15 -20.11 7.46
CA TYR A 136 -0.13 -19.66 8.84
C TYR A 136 0.31 -18.20 8.92
N LEU A 137 -0.10 -17.54 10.00
CA LEU A 137 0.39 -16.22 10.38
C LEU A 137 1.50 -16.40 11.43
N ASP A 138 2.64 -15.76 11.21
CA ASP A 138 3.70 -15.69 12.21
C ASP A 138 3.46 -14.50 13.13
N LEU A 139 2.85 -14.78 14.29
CA LEU A 139 2.57 -13.76 15.31
C LEU A 139 3.65 -13.73 16.39
N HIS A 140 4.77 -14.45 16.22
CA HIS A 140 5.79 -14.58 17.26
C HIS A 140 6.54 -13.28 17.51
N GLU A 141 6.83 -12.52 16.45
CA GLU A 141 7.45 -11.19 16.56
C GLU A 141 6.53 -10.22 17.32
N LEU A 142 5.26 -10.14 16.91
CA LEU A 142 4.24 -9.32 17.56
C LEU A 142 4.03 -9.71 19.04
N TYR A 143 4.09 -11.00 19.35
CA TYR A 143 4.04 -11.49 20.74
C TYR A 143 5.21 -11.00 21.58
N ASN A 144 6.43 -11.03 21.02
CA ASN A 144 7.63 -10.56 21.72
C ASN A 144 7.54 -9.04 21.97
N GLU A 145 7.05 -8.27 21.00
CA GLU A 145 6.78 -6.84 21.19
C GLU A 145 5.73 -6.59 22.27
N PHE A 146 4.64 -7.36 22.25
CA PHE A 146 3.57 -7.26 23.24
C PHE A 146 4.11 -7.48 24.66
N ILE A 147 4.84 -8.57 24.91
CA ILE A 147 5.40 -8.85 26.24
C ILE A 147 6.39 -7.79 26.71
N ASN A 148 7.20 -7.26 25.80
CA ASN A 148 8.20 -6.23 26.13
C ASN A 148 7.59 -4.83 26.28
N SER A 149 6.29 -4.68 26.06
CA SER A 149 5.60 -3.39 26.12
C SER A 149 5.03 -3.07 27.50
N LYS A 150 4.79 -1.78 27.77
CA LYS A 150 4.13 -1.34 29.01
C LYS A 150 2.63 -1.71 29.06
N PHE A 151 2.01 -1.91 27.91
CA PHE A 151 0.58 -2.21 27.80
C PHE A 151 0.27 -3.71 27.76
N GLY A 152 1.28 -4.52 27.44
CA GLY A 152 1.16 -5.95 27.41
C GLY A 152 1.22 -6.59 28.79
N SER A 153 0.95 -7.89 28.81
CA SER A 153 0.97 -8.72 30.01
C SER A 153 1.87 -9.93 29.80
N LEU A 154 2.59 -10.33 30.85
CA LEU A 154 3.31 -11.61 30.87
C LEU A 154 2.31 -12.75 30.74
N MET A 155 2.27 -13.37 29.56
CA MET A 155 1.37 -14.48 29.25
C MET A 155 2.04 -15.43 28.26
N GLU A 156 1.58 -16.67 28.22
CA GLU A 156 2.05 -17.64 27.23
C GLU A 156 1.56 -17.30 25.81
N TYR A 157 2.31 -17.73 24.80
CA TYR A 157 1.99 -17.49 23.38
C TYR A 157 0.58 -17.95 23.00
N SER A 158 0.15 -19.13 23.49
CA SER A 158 -1.20 -19.67 23.24
C SER A 158 -2.30 -18.75 23.76
N ALA A 159 -2.11 -18.18 24.95
CA ALA A 159 -3.03 -17.24 25.55
C ALA A 159 -3.04 -15.90 24.79
N TYR A 160 -1.87 -15.46 24.32
CA TYR A 160 -1.77 -14.26 23.47
C TYR A 160 -2.55 -14.43 22.18
N VAL A 161 -2.36 -15.52 21.44
CA VAL A 161 -3.11 -15.80 20.19
C VAL A 161 -4.62 -15.80 20.44
N GLY A 162 -5.08 -16.37 21.56
CA GLY A 162 -6.50 -16.37 21.94
C GLY A 162 -7.08 -14.99 22.32
N THR A 163 -6.24 -14.00 22.59
CA THR A 163 -6.62 -12.64 22.99
C THR A 163 -6.20 -11.56 22.00
N PHE A 164 -5.39 -11.90 20.99
CA PHE A 164 -4.81 -10.99 20.00
C PHE A 164 -5.86 -10.10 19.31
N ALA A 165 -7.00 -10.68 18.92
CA ALA A 165 -8.09 -9.94 18.27
C ALA A 165 -8.88 -9.03 19.23
N GLN A 166 -8.70 -9.17 20.55
CA GLN A 166 -9.53 -8.52 21.57
C GLN A 166 -8.89 -7.22 22.06
N THR A 167 -8.74 -6.25 21.17
CA THR A 167 -8.14 -4.92 21.48
C THR A 167 -8.92 -4.14 22.54
N GLU A 168 -10.18 -4.49 22.77
CA GLU A 168 -11.05 -3.93 23.81
C GLU A 168 -10.53 -4.13 25.24
N LYS A 169 -9.81 -5.23 25.49
CA LYS A 169 -9.31 -5.58 26.83
C LYS A 169 -8.22 -4.63 27.31
N ILE A 170 -7.59 -3.90 26.40
CA ILE A 170 -6.52 -2.95 26.72
C ILE A 170 -7.14 -1.66 27.22
N SER A 171 -6.68 -1.17 28.38
CA SER A 171 -7.17 0.08 28.97
C SER A 171 -6.99 1.26 28.02
N HIS A 172 -7.96 2.16 27.95
CA HIS A 172 -7.90 3.38 27.14
C HIS A 172 -6.65 4.24 27.42
N SER A 173 -6.19 4.28 28.68
CA SER A 173 -4.97 5.01 29.06
C SER A 173 -3.72 4.48 28.35
N LEU A 174 -3.67 3.17 28.09
CA LEU A 174 -2.58 2.51 27.40
C LEU A 174 -2.75 2.58 25.88
N LYS A 175 -4.00 2.62 25.39
CA LYS A 175 -4.29 2.82 23.97
C LYS A 175 -3.80 4.17 23.44
N ALA A 176 -3.78 5.19 24.29
CA ALA A 176 -3.27 6.53 23.96
C ALA A 176 -1.73 6.63 23.98
N THR A 177 -1.02 5.59 24.42
CA THR A 177 0.44 5.58 24.49
C THR A 177 1.06 5.36 23.11
N ARG A 178 2.15 6.08 22.79
CA ARG A 178 2.90 5.92 21.54
C ARG A 178 3.29 4.46 21.24
N GLN A 179 3.76 3.74 22.26
CA GLN A 179 4.19 2.35 22.12
C GLN A 179 3.06 1.42 21.62
N TYR A 180 1.82 1.67 22.05
CA TYR A 180 0.67 0.88 21.58
C TYR A 180 0.29 1.21 20.14
N LYS A 181 0.40 2.49 19.76
CA LYS A 181 0.18 2.93 18.39
C LYS A 181 1.19 2.29 17.43
N GLU A 182 2.49 2.33 17.76
CA GLU A 182 3.55 1.70 16.97
C GLU A 182 3.33 0.19 16.82
N TYR A 183 2.93 -0.48 17.90
CA TYR A 183 2.57 -1.91 17.85
C TYR A 183 1.35 -2.19 16.94
N LEU A 184 0.30 -1.37 17.00
CA LEU A 184 -0.85 -1.52 16.10
C LEU A 184 -0.51 -1.22 14.64
N GLU A 185 0.34 -0.23 14.38
CA GLU A 185 0.85 0.06 13.03
C GLU A 185 1.61 -1.15 12.49
N HIS A 186 2.47 -1.76 13.30
CA HIS A 186 3.21 -2.96 12.90
C HIS A 186 2.27 -4.16 12.65
N ILE A 187 1.27 -4.40 13.51
CA ILE A 187 0.25 -5.43 13.26
C ILE A 187 -0.45 -5.19 11.91
N LEU A 188 -0.89 -3.96 11.68
CA LEU A 188 -1.65 -3.60 10.49
C LEU A 188 -0.78 -3.76 9.24
N GLU A 189 0.47 -3.32 9.27
CA GLU A 189 1.43 -3.51 8.18
C GLU A 189 1.64 -5.00 7.87
N TYR A 190 1.90 -5.80 8.90
CA TYR A 190 2.12 -7.24 8.75
C TYR A 190 0.90 -7.94 8.16
N LEU A 191 -0.29 -7.74 8.74
CA LEU A 191 -1.51 -8.39 8.28
C LEU A 191 -1.93 -7.92 6.88
N THR A 192 -1.75 -6.63 6.58
CA THR A 192 -2.04 -6.08 5.25
C THR A 192 -1.10 -6.67 4.21
N SER A 193 0.22 -6.68 4.47
CA SER A 193 1.21 -7.31 3.61
C SER A 193 0.91 -8.80 3.42
N PHE A 194 0.53 -9.51 4.49
CA PHE A 194 0.14 -10.91 4.40
C PHE A 194 -1.06 -11.12 3.48
N MET A 195 -2.11 -10.30 3.58
CA MET A 195 -3.28 -10.36 2.67
C MET A 195 -2.89 -10.16 1.21
N TYR A 196 -2.05 -9.16 0.90
CA TYR A 196 -1.55 -8.93 -0.46
C TYR A 196 -0.72 -10.12 -0.98
N ARG A 197 0.07 -10.74 -0.10
CA ARG A 197 0.88 -11.91 -0.46
C ARG A 197 0.04 -13.18 -0.63
N THR A 198 -1.07 -13.37 0.07
CA THR A 198 -1.88 -14.60 0.02
C THR A 198 -3.01 -14.56 -1.01
N GLU A 199 -3.63 -13.41 -1.22
CA GLU A 199 -4.77 -13.23 -2.13
C GLU A 199 -4.52 -12.07 -3.12
N PRO A 200 -3.50 -12.15 -4.00
CA PRO A 200 -3.13 -11.04 -4.89
C PRO A 200 -4.22 -10.66 -5.93
N LEU A 201 -5.18 -11.56 -6.20
CA LEU A 201 -6.28 -11.29 -7.12
C LEU A 201 -7.49 -10.61 -6.45
N GLN A 202 -7.46 -10.44 -5.14
CA GLN A 202 -8.51 -9.76 -4.40
C GLN A 202 -8.28 -8.25 -4.41
N ASP A 203 -9.34 -7.48 -4.63
CA ASP A 203 -9.32 -6.02 -4.53
C ASP A 203 -9.33 -5.61 -3.06
N ILE A 204 -8.14 -5.62 -2.45
CA ILE A 204 -7.91 -5.32 -1.05
C ILE A 204 -8.24 -3.85 -0.75
N ASP A 205 -7.94 -2.92 -1.66
CA ASP A 205 -8.25 -1.50 -1.51
C ASP A 205 -9.77 -1.24 -1.41
N LYS A 206 -10.57 -1.96 -2.20
CA LYS A 206 -12.03 -1.88 -2.09
C LYS A 206 -12.53 -2.44 -0.77
N ILE A 207 -11.91 -3.50 -0.24
CA ILE A 207 -12.24 -4.03 1.09
C ILE A 207 -11.93 -2.98 2.15
N PHE A 208 -10.75 -2.36 2.11
CA PHE A 208 -10.39 -1.29 3.04
C PHE A 208 -11.30 -0.07 2.94
N THR A 209 -11.66 0.36 1.72
CA THR A 209 -12.58 1.49 1.51
C THR A 209 -13.94 1.21 2.14
N LYS A 210 -14.45 -0.01 1.96
CA LYS A 210 -15.71 -0.44 2.57
C LYS A 210 -15.59 -0.47 4.10
N LEU A 211 -14.55 -1.11 4.64
CA LEU A 211 -14.31 -1.19 6.08
C LEU A 211 -14.15 0.20 6.71
N GLN A 212 -13.48 1.12 6.03
CA GLN A 212 -13.34 2.50 6.48
C GLN A 212 -14.70 3.20 6.54
N SER A 213 -15.55 3.04 5.52
CA SER A 213 -16.90 3.63 5.54
C SER A 213 -17.77 3.06 6.67
N GLU A 214 -17.73 1.74 6.90
CA GLU A 214 -18.44 1.09 8.01
C GLU A 214 -17.89 1.54 9.37
N PHE A 215 -16.57 1.70 9.47
CA PHE A 215 -15.91 2.19 10.68
C PHE A 215 -16.27 3.65 10.97
N GLU A 216 -16.27 4.53 9.98
CA GLU A 216 -16.63 5.94 10.15
C GLU A 216 -18.08 6.09 10.65
N GLU A 217 -18.99 5.26 10.15
CA GLU A 217 -20.38 5.21 10.64
C GLU A 217 -20.46 4.74 12.10
N GLN A 218 -19.82 3.61 12.44
CA GLN A 218 -19.78 3.10 13.82
C GLN A 218 -19.09 4.07 14.77
N TRP A 219 -18.04 4.75 14.32
CA TRP A 219 -17.31 5.74 15.08
C TRP A 219 -18.18 6.97 15.37
N ALA A 220 -18.91 7.47 14.37
CA ALA A 220 -19.86 8.56 14.55
C ALA A 220 -20.99 8.20 15.54
N ASN A 221 -21.44 6.95 15.53
CA ASN A 221 -22.46 6.44 16.44
C ASN A 221 -21.90 6.07 17.84
N GLY A 222 -20.57 6.04 18.00
CA GLY A 222 -19.91 5.66 19.25
C GLY A 222 -20.05 4.17 19.59
N GLU A 223 -20.27 3.32 18.58
CA GLU A 223 -20.50 1.88 18.70
C GLU A 223 -19.20 1.06 18.64
N VAL A 224 -18.04 1.74 18.50
CA VAL A 224 -16.74 1.07 18.39
C VAL A 224 -16.33 0.48 19.75
N PRO A 225 -16.20 -0.84 19.86
CA PRO A 225 -15.92 -1.49 21.13
C PRO A 225 -14.59 -1.05 21.74
N GLY A 226 -14.60 -0.80 23.06
CA GLY A 226 -13.44 -0.28 23.79
C GLY A 226 -13.09 1.18 23.50
N TRP A 227 -13.87 1.86 22.64
CA TRP A 227 -13.88 3.31 22.41
C TRP A 227 -15.25 3.94 22.66
N GLU A 228 -16.20 3.14 23.17
CA GLU A 228 -17.52 3.60 23.59
C GLU A 228 -17.38 4.85 24.46
N ASN A 229 -18.04 5.92 24.06
CA ASN A 229 -17.97 7.23 24.67
C ASN A 229 -18.18 7.14 26.19
N LYS A 230 -17.10 7.17 26.98
CA LYS A 230 -17.17 7.47 28.41
C LYS A 230 -17.44 8.97 28.65
N GLY A 231 -18.48 9.50 28.01
CA GLY A 231 -19.12 10.75 28.43
C GLY A 231 -19.34 11.80 27.34
N THR A 232 -20.37 11.61 26.50
CA THR A 232 -21.20 12.75 26.11
C THR A 232 -21.97 13.23 27.34
N GLY A 233 -21.36 14.07 28.17
CA GLY A 233 -22.08 14.65 29.32
C GLY A 233 -21.29 15.12 30.53
N LYS A 234 -19.98 15.34 30.44
CA LYS A 234 -19.25 16.31 31.26
C LYS A 234 -17.86 16.44 30.67
N LYS A 235 -17.53 17.64 30.21
CA LYS A 235 -16.14 18.06 30.06
C LYS A 235 -15.41 17.75 31.36
N SER A 236 -14.63 16.68 31.38
CA SER A 236 -13.54 16.54 32.33
C SER A 236 -12.43 17.45 31.81
N GLU A 237 -12.59 18.76 32.03
CA GLU A 237 -11.55 19.80 31.92
C GLU A 237 -10.30 19.50 32.80
N SER A 238 -10.29 18.37 33.50
CA SER A 238 -9.23 17.90 34.39
C SER A 238 -8.28 16.86 33.77
N GLN A 239 -8.53 16.33 32.56
CA GLN A 239 -7.61 15.37 31.92
C GLN A 239 -6.86 15.89 30.69
N GLU A 240 -7.33 16.92 29.99
CA GLU A 240 -6.58 17.54 28.87
C GLU A 240 -5.42 18.45 29.31
N SER A 241 -5.37 18.86 30.59
CA SER A 241 -4.27 19.66 31.15
C SER A 241 -3.15 18.83 31.78
N ALA A 242 -3.29 17.50 31.81
CA ALA A 242 -2.24 16.61 32.29
C ALA A 242 -1.22 16.39 31.16
N VAL A 243 -0.14 17.17 31.17
CA VAL A 243 1.03 16.90 30.31
C VAL A 243 1.46 15.45 30.52
N ASP A 244 1.35 14.64 29.47
CA ASP A 244 1.81 13.26 29.48
C ASP A 244 3.33 13.25 29.40
N LEU A 245 3.97 12.90 30.51
CA LEU A 245 5.42 12.90 30.67
C LEU A 245 6.10 11.78 29.88
N ASP A 246 5.35 10.78 29.39
CA ASP A 246 5.90 9.71 28.57
C ASP A 246 6.28 10.19 27.16
N TYR A 247 5.73 11.31 26.69
CA TYR A 247 6.09 11.94 25.41
C TYR A 247 7.42 12.71 25.44
N TYR A 248 7.96 13.02 26.63
CA TYR A 248 9.15 13.84 26.79
C TYR A 248 10.30 13.04 27.36
N ASN A 249 11.41 12.97 26.65
CA ASN A 249 12.57 12.15 27.04
C ASN A 249 13.67 12.96 27.72
N THR A 250 13.64 14.29 27.55
CA THR A 250 14.60 15.21 28.16
C THR A 250 13.91 16.33 28.93
N VAL A 251 14.65 16.98 29.84
CA VAL A 251 14.14 18.12 30.60
C VAL A 251 13.99 19.34 29.68
N GLU A 252 14.81 19.42 28.64
CA GLU A 252 14.85 20.47 27.63
C GLU A 252 13.56 20.50 26.80
N GLU A 253 13.06 19.34 26.34
CA GLU A 253 11.78 19.24 25.64
C GLU A 253 10.59 19.68 26.53
N LEU A 254 10.66 19.42 27.84
CA LEU A 254 9.65 19.91 28.79
C LEU A 254 9.72 21.43 28.99
N VAL A 255 10.90 22.06 28.85
CA VAL A 255 11.04 23.51 28.97
C VAL A 255 10.34 24.24 27.81
N GLU A 256 10.27 23.63 26.63
CA GLU A 256 9.61 24.19 25.44
C GLU A 256 8.08 24.32 25.57
N LEU A 257 7.46 23.54 26.47
CA LEU A 257 6.03 23.67 26.80
C LEU A 257 5.66 25.02 27.40
N GLY A 258 6.65 25.76 27.91
CA GLY A 258 6.48 27.10 28.45
C GLY A 258 6.02 27.15 29.92
N PRO A 259 6.11 28.34 30.55
CA PRO A 259 5.97 28.52 31.99
C PRO A 259 4.56 28.19 32.54
N GLU A 260 3.51 28.48 31.79
CA GLU A 260 2.12 28.32 32.24
C GLU A 260 1.69 26.84 32.20
N LYS A 261 1.96 26.12 31.10
CA LYS A 261 1.64 24.68 30.99
C LYS A 261 2.37 23.82 32.03
N LEU A 262 3.64 24.13 32.32
CA LEU A 262 4.41 23.44 33.37
C LEU A 262 3.87 23.74 34.77
N LYS A 263 3.36 24.95 35.00
CA LYS A 263 2.75 25.33 36.29
C LYS A 263 1.42 24.60 36.46
N GLU A 264 0.60 24.57 35.41
CA GLU A 264 -0.68 23.87 35.37
C GLU A 264 -0.50 22.36 35.62
N ALA A 265 0.45 21.72 34.93
CA ALA A 265 0.78 20.31 35.12
C ALA A 265 1.28 19.98 36.54
N LEU A 266 2.06 20.88 37.16
CA LEU A 266 2.48 20.73 38.56
C LEU A 266 1.30 20.90 39.53
N THR A 267 0.42 21.89 39.30
CA THR A 267 -0.74 22.12 40.16
C THR A 267 -1.78 21.01 40.04
N ALA A 268 -1.96 20.44 38.84
CA ALA A 268 -2.82 19.28 38.61
C ALA A 268 -2.36 18.05 39.41
N ARG A 269 -1.04 17.94 39.68
CA ARG A 269 -0.43 16.89 40.50
C ARG A 269 -0.19 17.31 41.97
N ALA A 270 -0.83 18.39 42.43
CA ALA A 270 -0.71 18.94 43.79
C ALA A 270 0.72 19.33 44.24
N LEU A 271 1.61 19.65 43.29
CA LEU A 271 2.98 20.09 43.54
C LEU A 271 3.11 21.61 43.47
N LYS A 272 4.14 22.17 44.13
CA LYS A 272 4.39 23.61 44.13
C LYS A 272 4.83 24.09 42.73
N GLY A 273 3.98 24.89 42.08
CA GLY A 273 4.25 25.53 40.78
C GLY A 273 5.20 26.74 40.81
N GLY A 274 5.95 26.95 41.89
CA GLY A 274 6.89 28.09 42.05
C GLY A 274 8.28 27.82 41.46
N GLY A 275 9.03 28.88 41.13
CA GLY A 275 10.40 28.80 40.60
C GLY A 275 10.50 29.03 39.09
N THR A 276 11.72 28.87 38.55
CA THR A 276 12.03 29.05 37.11
C THR A 276 11.47 27.91 36.25
N VAL A 277 11.31 28.16 34.95
CA VAL A 277 10.78 27.17 33.98
C VAL A 277 11.57 25.86 34.01
N GLN A 278 12.91 25.93 34.05
CA GLN A 278 13.78 24.76 34.21
C GLN A 278 13.55 23.99 35.52
N GLN A 279 13.32 24.68 36.64
CA GLN A 279 13.03 24.00 37.91
C GLN A 279 11.66 23.31 37.89
N ARG A 280 10.67 23.87 37.18
CA ARG A 280 9.36 23.25 37.00
C ARG A 280 9.46 22.00 36.12
N ALA A 281 10.16 22.09 34.99
CA ALA A 281 10.42 20.97 34.09
C ALA A 281 11.18 19.84 34.79
N LYS A 282 12.24 20.14 35.56
CA LYS A 282 12.97 19.13 36.37
C LYS A 282 12.07 18.42 37.38
N ARG A 283 11.19 19.16 38.09
CA ARG A 283 10.27 18.55 39.05
C ARG A 283 9.22 17.66 38.40
N LEU A 284 8.72 18.06 37.22
CA LEU A 284 7.81 17.22 36.43
C LEU A 284 8.53 15.97 35.93
N PHE A 285 9.75 16.11 35.42
CA PHE A 285 10.54 14.99 34.91
C PHE A 285 10.91 13.97 36.00
N LEU A 286 11.12 14.41 37.25
CA LEU A 286 11.36 13.52 38.40
C LEU A 286 10.16 12.60 38.71
N LEU A 287 8.95 12.90 38.21
CA LEU A 287 7.77 12.04 38.39
C LEU A 287 7.68 10.94 37.33
N LYS A 288 8.61 10.88 36.37
CA LYS A 288 8.69 9.81 35.38
C LYS A 288 9.30 8.50 35.95
N PHE A 289 9.85 8.56 37.17
CA PHE A 289 10.50 7.44 37.87
C PHE A 289 9.85 7.17 39.23
#